data_AF-A0A955SYE8-F1
#
_entry.id   AF-A0A955SYE8-F1
#
_cell.length_a   1.000
_cell.length_b   1.000
_cell.length_c   1.000
_cell.angle_alpha   90.00
_cell.angle_beta   90.00
_cell.angle_gamma   90.00
#
_symmetry.space_group_name_H-M   'P 1'
#
loop_
_entity.id
_entity.type
_entity.pdbx_description
1 polymer ?
#
loop_
_entity_poly.entity_id
_entity_poly.type
_entity_poly.pdbx_seq_one_letter_code
_entity_poly.pdbx_strand_id
1 'polypeptide(L)'
;MKNRETLLSLIFLTVALSILFAPVLLRGETFALGDVPDQFLPWRIFTAEEIADGRIPLWNPYTFCGSPFLANMQSAVLYPIDRAVDLFFQPEQGVGIGMILHLFLGGFFLFLLARSFGASELPSGIVAIGYALGGFHAIHFLGGNLLTITSSIYLPGHFWVVHTLRKRIEEGRGIGLIPLVGILLAVLQVLSGHAQMTFYNAFFVGVFFVLNLIQMKSGRLRLIGILSGIALCAALLAAPQILPTLEYSRHASRTGTLPYLPATEFSFGWEFLASFLLPEYLGTRADLYTPLRADTYWGDWKNWSAVYIGLLPALGFLSFFIFHSPSPQGGEGARGRG
;
A
#
# COMPACT_ATOMS: atom_id res chain seq x y z
N MET A 1 -30.62 -6.19 3.81
CA MET A 1 -29.68 -7.25 4.26
C MET A 1 -28.22 -7.02 3.84
N LYS A 2 -27.90 -6.55 2.62
CA LYS A 2 -26.51 -6.28 2.13
C LYS A 2 -25.62 -5.36 3.01
N ASN A 3 -26.20 -4.43 3.77
CA ASN A 3 -25.42 -3.45 4.54
C ASN A 3 -24.89 -4.01 5.87
N ARG A 4 -25.56 -5.01 6.46
CA ARG A 4 -25.20 -5.53 7.78
C ARG A 4 -23.88 -6.31 7.74
N GLU A 5 -23.73 -7.20 6.77
CA GLU A 5 -22.50 -8.01 6.63
C GLU A 5 -21.29 -7.17 6.22
N THR A 6 -21.50 -6.17 5.35
CA THR A 6 -20.45 -5.19 5.02
C THR A 6 -20.00 -4.44 6.27
N LEU A 7 -20.95 -3.96 7.07
CA LEU A 7 -20.65 -3.29 8.33
C LEU A 7 -19.92 -4.21 9.30
N LEU A 8 -20.31 -5.49 9.41
CA LEU A 8 -19.64 -6.47 10.24
C LEU A 8 -18.19 -6.72 9.80
N SER A 9 -17.91 -6.84 8.50
CA SER A 9 -16.53 -7.01 8.01
C SER A 9 -15.66 -5.79 8.31
N LEU A 10 -16.21 -4.57 8.19
CA LEU A 10 -15.48 -3.34 8.51
C LEU A 10 -15.29 -3.16 10.02
N ILE A 11 -16.29 -3.51 10.83
CA ILE A 11 -16.17 -3.56 12.29
C ILE A 11 -15.09 -4.57 12.67
N PHE A 12 -15.07 -5.75 12.05
CA PHE A 12 -14.07 -6.76 12.34
C PHE A 12 -12.64 -6.29 12.00
N LEU A 13 -12.43 -5.66 10.84
CA LEU A 13 -11.15 -5.02 10.50
C LEU A 13 -10.76 -3.96 11.53
N THR A 14 -11.71 -3.10 11.92
CA THR A 14 -11.48 -2.05 12.93
C THR A 14 -11.09 -2.66 14.28
N VAL A 15 -11.84 -3.65 14.75
CA VAL A 15 -11.60 -4.34 16.03
C VAL A 15 -10.25 -5.05 16.02
N ALA A 16 -9.90 -5.74 14.92
CA ALA A 16 -8.61 -6.43 14.80
C ALA A 16 -7.44 -5.45 14.92
N LEU A 17 -7.50 -4.31 14.21
CA LEU A 17 -6.50 -3.25 14.31
C LEU A 17 -6.49 -2.63 15.72
N SER A 18 -7.66 -2.36 16.30
CA SER A 18 -7.75 -1.76 17.64
C SER A 18 -7.20 -2.66 18.74
N ILE A 19 -7.37 -3.98 18.64
CA ILE A 19 -6.79 -4.94 19.59
C ILE A 19 -5.27 -4.95 19.45
N LEU A 20 -4.77 -5.08 18.22
CA LEU A 20 -3.33 -5.16 17.96
C LEU A 20 -2.60 -3.87 18.38
N PHE A 21 -3.22 -2.73 18.11
CA PHE A 21 -2.66 -1.41 18.40
C PHE A 21 -3.29 -0.76 19.65
N ALA A 22 -3.88 -1.56 20.54
CA ALA A 22 -4.41 -1.08 21.82
C ALA A 22 -3.39 -0.27 22.64
N PRO A 23 -2.09 -0.62 22.68
CA PRO A 23 -1.06 0.22 23.31
C PRO A 23 -1.03 1.67 22.80
N VAL A 24 -1.09 1.86 21.48
CA VAL A 24 -1.12 3.19 20.86
C VAL A 24 -2.42 3.90 21.19
N LEU A 25 -3.55 3.22 20.99
CA LEU A 25 -4.88 3.82 21.11
C LEU A 25 -5.25 4.18 22.55
N LEU A 26 -4.84 3.38 23.52
CA LEU A 26 -5.27 3.52 24.93
C LEU A 26 -4.21 4.18 25.81
N ARG A 27 -2.92 3.99 25.51
CA ARG A 27 -1.82 4.47 26.34
C ARG A 27 -1.00 5.58 25.68
N GLY A 28 -1.30 5.93 24.43
CA GLY A 28 -0.57 6.95 23.68
C GLY A 28 0.88 6.55 23.39
N GLU A 29 1.18 5.24 23.43
CA GLU A 29 2.49 4.74 23.03
C GLU A 29 2.72 4.99 21.54
N THR A 30 3.97 5.25 21.16
CA THR A 30 4.37 5.41 19.77
C THR A 30 5.49 4.46 19.40
N PHE A 31 5.65 4.28 18.09
CA PHE A 31 6.64 3.37 17.54
C PHE A 31 7.97 4.10 17.42
N ALA A 32 8.88 3.84 18.36
CA ALA A 32 10.25 4.34 18.32
C ALA A 32 11.21 3.26 17.80
N LEU A 33 10.91 2.71 16.61
CA LEU A 33 11.71 1.66 15.97
C LEU A 33 12.20 2.11 14.58
N GLY A 34 13.34 1.58 14.17
CA GLY A 34 13.94 1.84 12.86
C GLY A 34 14.17 3.32 12.60
N ASP A 35 13.82 3.79 11.41
CA ASP A 35 14.03 5.19 10.98
C ASP A 35 13.06 6.20 11.63
N VAL A 36 12.05 5.75 12.38
CA VAL A 36 11.05 6.65 12.99
C VAL A 36 11.66 7.66 13.97
N PRO A 37 12.37 7.25 15.04
CA PRO A 37 12.93 8.19 16.01
C PRO A 37 13.99 9.12 15.41
N ASP A 38 14.76 8.64 14.44
CA ASP A 38 15.94 9.38 13.93
C ASP A 38 15.61 10.25 12.71
N GLN A 39 14.54 9.97 11.98
CA GLN A 39 14.21 10.64 10.73
C GLN A 39 12.76 11.13 10.69
N PHE A 40 11.77 10.22 10.72
CA PHE A 40 10.39 10.58 10.41
C PHE A 40 9.69 11.38 11.52
N LEU A 41 9.92 11.04 12.79
CA LEU A 41 9.33 11.77 13.90
C LEU A 41 9.87 13.21 14.00
N PRO A 42 11.19 13.47 13.98
CA PRO A 42 11.73 14.83 13.95
C PRO A 42 11.22 15.66 12.77
N TRP A 43 11.13 15.06 11.56
CA TRP A 43 10.58 15.74 10.39
C TRP A 43 9.10 16.09 10.55
N ARG A 44 8.33 15.21 11.19
CA ARG A 44 6.91 15.44 11.46
C ARG A 44 6.70 16.54 12.50
N ILE A 45 7.51 16.56 13.57
CA ILE A 45 7.52 17.64 14.57
C ILE A 45 7.83 18.98 13.88
N PHE A 46 8.93 19.06 13.13
CA PHE A 46 9.31 20.27 12.41
C PHE A 46 8.21 20.75 11.44
N THR A 47 7.57 19.82 10.73
CA THR A 47 6.44 20.14 9.85
C THR A 47 5.25 20.72 10.60
N ALA A 48 4.90 20.12 11.74
CA ALA A 48 3.78 20.57 12.57
C ALA A 48 4.04 21.97 13.15
N GLU A 49 5.25 22.22 13.65
CA GLU A 49 5.66 23.53 14.20
C GLU A 49 5.61 24.63 13.13
N GLU A 50 6.21 24.39 11.95
CA GLU A 50 6.19 25.38 10.86
C GLU A 50 4.77 25.69 10.38
N ILE A 51 3.92 24.66 10.23
CA ILE A 51 2.52 24.84 9.81
C ILE A 51 1.70 25.56 10.88
N ALA A 52 1.93 25.26 12.16
CA ALA A 52 1.25 25.96 13.27
C ALA A 52 1.55 27.46 13.26
N ASP A 53 2.75 27.83 12.83
CA ASP A 53 3.16 29.23 12.63
C ASP A 53 2.73 29.82 11.28
N GLY A 54 1.94 29.09 10.48
CA GLY A 54 1.46 29.53 9.17
C GLY A 54 2.52 29.52 8.06
N ARG A 55 3.63 28.80 8.26
CA ARG A 55 4.72 28.65 7.29
C ARG A 55 4.66 27.28 6.62
N ILE A 56 4.98 27.24 5.32
CA ILE A 56 5.24 25.98 4.63
C ILE A 56 6.73 25.68 4.81
N PRO A 57 7.12 24.51 5.37
CA PRO A 57 8.51 24.20 5.64
C PRO A 57 9.29 23.93 4.35
N LEU A 58 9.88 24.97 3.77
CA LEU A 58 10.66 24.87 2.54
C LEU A 58 12.09 24.39 2.79
N TRP A 59 12.68 24.75 3.92
CA TRP A 59 14.09 24.51 4.26
C TRP A 59 14.21 23.94 5.67
N ASN A 60 14.97 22.87 5.83
CA ASN A 60 15.30 22.28 7.13
C ASN A 60 16.72 22.73 7.52
N PRO A 61 16.89 23.61 8.53
CA PRO A 61 18.20 24.11 8.95
C PRO A 61 19.00 23.13 9.82
N TYR A 62 18.37 22.06 10.32
CA TYR A 62 18.95 21.17 11.32
C TYR A 62 19.81 20.05 10.74
N THR A 63 19.69 19.78 9.43
CA THR A 63 20.38 18.66 8.77
C THR A 63 21.46 19.17 7.81
N PHE A 64 22.72 18.76 8.01
CA PHE A 64 23.88 19.07 7.15
C PHE A 64 24.07 20.55 6.79
N CYS A 65 23.91 21.46 7.77
CA CYS A 65 23.94 22.93 7.56
C CYS A 65 22.78 23.47 6.71
N GLY A 66 21.77 22.64 6.44
CA GLY A 66 20.55 22.99 5.76
C GLY A 66 20.25 22.09 4.57
N SER A 67 18.96 21.78 4.35
CA SER A 67 18.52 20.98 3.21
C SER A 67 17.13 21.38 2.69
N PRO A 68 16.85 21.25 1.36
CA PRO A 68 15.51 21.47 0.80
C PRO A 68 14.48 20.49 1.37
N PHE A 69 13.61 20.97 2.27
CA PHE A 69 12.72 20.10 3.03
C PHE A 69 11.47 19.73 2.25
N LEU A 70 10.71 20.71 1.75
CA LEU A 70 9.53 20.45 0.90
C LEU A 70 9.91 19.65 -0.36
N ALA A 71 11.09 19.92 -0.94
CA ALA A 71 11.58 19.21 -2.12
C ALA A 71 11.99 17.76 -1.81
N ASN A 72 12.36 17.45 -0.57
CA ASN A 72 12.48 16.07 -0.13
C ASN A 72 11.09 15.44 -0.03
N MET A 73 10.76 14.59 -1.00
CA MET A 73 9.48 13.89 -1.09
C MET A 73 9.14 13.11 0.19
N GLN A 74 10.16 12.58 0.89
CA GLN A 74 9.95 11.81 2.12
C GLN A 74 9.50 12.65 3.32
N SER A 75 9.63 13.98 3.26
CA SER A 75 9.08 14.85 4.32
C SER A 75 7.54 14.82 4.35
N ALA A 76 6.91 14.43 3.23
CA ALA A 76 5.45 14.32 3.07
C ALA A 76 4.68 15.57 3.56
N VAL A 77 5.28 16.77 3.47
CA VAL A 77 4.71 18.03 4.01
C VAL A 77 3.30 18.29 3.50
N LEU A 78 3.06 18.07 2.21
CA LEU A 78 1.78 18.33 1.56
C LEU A 78 0.77 17.19 1.69
N TYR A 79 1.09 16.13 2.45
CA TYR A 79 0.22 14.96 2.56
C TYR A 79 -0.94 15.19 3.55
N PRO A 80 -2.19 15.29 3.07
CA PRO A 80 -3.28 15.79 3.89
C PRO A 80 -3.73 14.83 4.99
N ILE A 81 -3.50 13.51 4.84
CA ILE A 81 -3.89 12.54 5.87
C ILE A 81 -3.02 12.72 7.11
N ASP A 82 -1.70 12.84 6.95
CA ASP A 82 -0.81 13.09 8.08
C ASP A 82 -1.07 14.47 8.69
N ARG A 83 -1.28 15.50 7.86
CA ARG A 83 -1.67 16.84 8.35
C ARG A 83 -2.97 16.82 9.14
N ALA A 84 -3.96 16.07 8.69
CA ALA A 84 -5.21 15.91 9.43
C ALA A 84 -4.98 15.24 10.79
N VAL A 85 -4.12 14.22 10.85
CA VAL A 85 -3.77 13.57 12.13
C VAL A 85 -3.02 14.55 13.04
N ASP A 86 -2.11 15.36 12.51
CA ASP A 86 -1.32 16.34 13.27
C ASP A 86 -2.19 17.45 13.90
N LEU A 87 -3.39 17.70 13.36
CA LEU A 87 -4.34 18.65 13.95
C LEU A 87 -5.02 18.14 15.23
N PHE A 88 -5.11 16.82 15.40
CA PHE A 88 -5.83 16.20 16.53
C PHE A 88 -4.92 15.53 17.54
N PHE A 89 -3.68 15.21 17.16
CA PHE A 89 -2.73 14.44 17.97
C PHE A 89 -1.36 15.10 17.95
N GLN A 90 -0.65 15.01 19.08
CA GLN A 90 0.77 15.38 19.13
C GLN A 90 1.57 14.49 18.19
N PRO A 91 2.66 14.98 17.55
CA PRO A 91 3.40 14.24 16.52
C PRO A 91 3.81 12.83 16.94
N GLU A 92 4.20 12.63 18.19
CA GLU A 92 4.58 11.32 18.75
C GLU A 92 3.42 10.34 18.61
N GLN A 93 2.23 10.70 19.08
CA GLN A 93 1.03 9.87 18.96
C GLN A 93 0.51 9.80 17.51
N GLY A 94 0.65 10.90 16.78
CA GLY A 94 0.19 11.05 15.40
C GLY A 94 0.86 10.07 14.43
N VAL A 95 2.12 9.69 14.66
CA VAL A 95 2.78 8.62 13.90
C VAL A 95 2.00 7.31 14.03
N GLY A 96 1.74 6.87 15.26
CA GLY A 96 1.05 5.62 15.51
C GLY A 96 -0.40 5.62 15.00
N ILE A 97 -1.15 6.69 15.28
CA ILE A 97 -2.53 6.85 14.79
C ILE A 97 -2.57 6.88 13.26
N GLY A 98 -1.63 7.60 12.64
CA GLY A 98 -1.47 7.66 11.19
C GLY A 98 -1.28 6.27 10.61
N MET A 99 -0.38 5.47 11.17
CA MET A 99 -0.14 4.10 10.69
C MET A 99 -1.42 3.24 10.73
N ILE A 100 -2.13 3.24 11.86
CA ILE A 100 -3.36 2.46 12.03
C ILE A 100 -4.40 2.86 10.97
N LEU A 101 -4.55 4.17 10.74
CA LEU A 101 -5.45 4.71 9.73
C LEU A 101 -5.07 4.24 8.32
N HIS A 102 -3.78 4.24 7.97
CA HIS A 102 -3.33 3.78 6.65
C HIS A 102 -3.56 2.28 6.47
N LEU A 103 -3.26 1.45 7.47
CA LEU A 103 -3.53 0.01 7.41
C LEU A 103 -5.03 -0.27 7.24
N PHE A 104 -5.87 0.49 7.95
CA PHE A 104 -7.33 0.42 7.77
C PHE A 104 -7.73 0.80 6.34
N LEU A 105 -7.22 1.90 5.80
CA LEU A 105 -7.53 2.35 4.43
C LEU A 105 -7.09 1.32 3.39
N GLY A 106 -5.90 0.75 3.53
CA GLY A 106 -5.41 -0.32 2.65
C GLY A 106 -6.30 -1.56 2.67
N GLY A 107 -6.66 -2.02 3.87
CA GLY A 107 -7.62 -3.12 4.04
C GLY A 107 -9.00 -2.79 3.44
N PHE A 108 -9.50 -1.58 3.68
CA PHE A 108 -10.76 -1.09 3.14
C PHE A 108 -10.77 -1.06 1.60
N PHE A 109 -9.71 -0.56 0.97
CA PHE A 109 -9.60 -0.56 -0.48
C PHE A 109 -9.54 -1.98 -1.06
N LEU A 110 -8.85 -2.91 -0.39
CA LEU A 110 -8.84 -4.30 -0.82
C LEU A 110 -10.20 -4.98 -0.62
N PHE A 111 -10.93 -4.65 0.45
CA PHE A 111 -12.31 -5.07 0.63
C PHE A 111 -13.18 -4.60 -0.53
N LEU A 112 -13.10 -3.32 -0.92
CA LEU A 112 -13.83 -2.78 -2.07
C LEU A 112 -13.46 -3.50 -3.37
N LEU A 113 -12.17 -3.75 -3.59
CA LEU A 113 -11.68 -4.50 -4.75
C LEU A 113 -12.27 -5.91 -4.80
N ALA A 114 -12.19 -6.67 -3.70
CA ALA A 114 -12.75 -8.03 -3.62
C ALA A 114 -14.26 -8.04 -3.90
N ARG A 115 -15.00 -7.09 -3.33
CA ARG A 115 -16.43 -6.90 -3.61
C ARG A 115 -16.72 -6.58 -5.07
N SER A 116 -15.85 -5.81 -5.72
CA SER A 116 -16.01 -5.48 -7.15
C SER A 116 -15.81 -6.67 -8.09
N PHE A 117 -15.07 -7.69 -7.63
CA PHE A 117 -14.97 -9.01 -8.30
C PHE A 117 -16.15 -9.95 -7.99
N GLY A 118 -17.06 -9.56 -7.10
CA GLY A 118 -18.22 -10.37 -6.74
C GLY A 118 -18.00 -11.31 -5.55
N ALA A 119 -16.88 -11.19 -4.83
CA ALA A 119 -16.67 -11.95 -3.60
C ALA A 119 -17.73 -11.58 -2.54
N SER A 120 -18.13 -12.54 -1.71
CA SER A 120 -19.01 -12.28 -0.57
C SER A 120 -18.30 -11.48 0.53
N GLU A 121 -19.05 -10.98 1.49
CA GLU A 121 -18.62 -10.02 2.51
C GLU A 121 -17.55 -10.61 3.45
N LEU A 122 -17.71 -11.87 3.86
CA LEU A 122 -16.78 -12.56 4.74
C LEU A 122 -15.40 -12.80 4.08
N PRO A 123 -15.29 -13.42 2.89
CA PRO A 123 -14.03 -13.53 2.17
C PRO A 123 -13.36 -12.17 1.90
N SER A 124 -14.16 -11.16 1.58
CA SER A 124 -13.65 -9.79 1.38
C SER A 124 -13.02 -9.22 2.65
N GLY A 125 -13.61 -9.48 3.82
CA GLY A 125 -13.06 -9.09 5.11
C GLY A 125 -11.78 -9.85 5.47
N ILE A 126 -11.72 -11.15 5.16
CA ILE A 126 -10.55 -12.00 5.40
C ILE A 126 -9.33 -11.48 4.61
N VAL A 127 -9.50 -11.20 3.31
CA VAL A 127 -8.38 -10.68 2.50
C VAL A 127 -8.00 -9.26 2.90
N ALA A 128 -8.96 -8.42 3.30
CA ALA A 128 -8.70 -7.08 3.79
C ALA A 128 -7.79 -7.08 5.03
N ILE A 129 -8.07 -7.97 5.98
CA ILE A 129 -7.23 -8.13 7.18
C ILE A 129 -5.88 -8.75 6.83
N GLY A 130 -5.86 -9.77 5.98
CA GLY A 130 -4.61 -10.38 5.52
C GLY A 130 -3.66 -9.39 4.83
N TYR A 131 -4.21 -8.41 4.11
CA TYR A 131 -3.43 -7.32 3.53
C TYR A 131 -3.00 -6.29 4.57
N ALA A 132 -3.93 -5.79 5.40
CA ALA A 132 -3.63 -4.79 6.42
C ALA A 132 -2.57 -5.28 7.42
N LEU A 133 -2.63 -6.56 7.79
CA LEU A 133 -1.73 -7.20 8.76
C LEU A 133 -0.71 -8.15 8.08
N GLY A 134 -0.53 -8.04 6.76
CA GLY A 134 0.39 -8.88 6.01
C GLY A 134 1.84 -8.64 6.39
N GLY A 135 2.69 -9.64 6.11
CA GLY A 135 4.12 -9.61 6.40
C GLY A 135 4.83 -8.39 5.81
N PHE A 136 4.40 -7.93 4.64
CA PHE A 136 4.96 -6.73 4.00
C PHE A 136 4.77 -5.49 4.90
N HIS A 137 3.57 -5.26 5.44
CA HIS A 137 3.36 -4.13 6.34
C HIS A 137 4.02 -4.36 7.69
N ALA A 138 3.98 -5.59 8.22
CA ALA A 138 4.60 -5.92 9.51
C ALA A 138 6.12 -5.66 9.51
N ILE A 139 6.85 -6.06 8.46
CA ILE A 139 8.30 -5.86 8.41
C ILE A 139 8.67 -4.38 8.22
N HIS A 140 7.92 -3.64 7.40
CA HIS A 140 8.17 -2.21 7.23
C HIS A 140 7.77 -1.39 8.45
N PHE A 141 6.81 -1.89 9.21
CA PHE A 141 6.42 -1.32 10.49
C PHE A 141 7.55 -1.49 11.52
N LEU A 142 8.08 -2.71 11.68
CA LEU A 142 9.22 -2.99 12.56
C LEU A 142 10.48 -2.25 12.12
N GLY A 143 10.66 -2.12 10.80
CA GLY A 143 11.76 -1.39 10.19
C GLY A 143 11.69 0.12 10.29
N GLY A 144 10.59 0.69 10.80
CA GLY A 144 10.39 2.13 10.85
C GLY A 144 10.17 2.80 9.48
N ASN A 145 9.94 2.02 8.43
CA ASN A 145 9.75 2.46 7.04
C ASN A 145 8.30 2.96 6.83
N LEU A 146 7.92 3.98 7.58
CA LEU A 146 6.56 4.50 7.65
C LEU A 146 5.97 4.81 6.27
N LEU A 147 6.75 5.50 5.44
CA LEU A 147 6.30 5.95 4.13
C LEU A 147 6.03 4.78 3.16
N THR A 148 6.71 3.65 3.36
CA THR A 148 6.46 2.47 2.53
C THR A 148 5.05 1.96 2.74
N ILE A 149 4.58 1.98 4.00
CA ILE A 149 3.22 1.61 4.38
C ILE A 149 2.22 2.67 3.89
N THR A 150 2.46 3.96 4.17
CA THR A 150 1.51 5.01 3.79
C THR A 150 1.32 5.10 2.27
N SER A 151 2.35 4.74 1.50
CA SER A 151 2.31 4.70 0.05
C SER A 151 1.80 3.38 -0.54
N SER A 152 1.99 2.23 0.11
CA SER A 152 1.58 0.92 -0.44
C SER A 152 0.07 0.77 -0.50
N ILE A 153 -0.64 1.36 0.47
CA ILE A 153 -2.07 1.11 0.73
C ILE A 153 -3.00 1.52 -0.40
N TYR A 154 -2.56 2.39 -1.33
CA TYR A 154 -3.39 2.87 -2.43
C TYR A 154 -3.52 1.88 -3.59
N LEU A 155 -2.63 0.89 -3.69
CA LEU A 155 -2.62 -0.07 -4.80
C LEU A 155 -3.97 -0.78 -5.01
N PRO A 156 -4.61 -1.37 -3.97
CA PRO A 156 -5.93 -1.99 -4.15
C PRO A 156 -7.00 -0.98 -4.57
N GLY A 157 -6.89 0.27 -4.13
CA GLY A 157 -7.81 1.35 -4.49
C GLY A 157 -7.73 1.70 -5.97
N HIS A 158 -6.51 1.78 -6.51
CA HIS A 158 -6.28 1.97 -7.95
C HIS A 158 -6.82 0.81 -8.77
N PHE A 159 -6.59 -0.44 -8.34
CA PHE A 159 -7.17 -1.61 -9.00
C PHE A 159 -8.70 -1.55 -8.98
N TRP A 160 -9.29 -1.14 -7.86
CA TRP A 160 -10.74 -1.01 -7.74
C TRP A 160 -11.30 0.04 -8.72
N VAL A 161 -10.63 1.18 -8.87
CA VAL A 161 -11.00 2.21 -9.86
C VAL A 161 -10.97 1.64 -11.28
N VAL A 162 -9.86 1.01 -11.68
CA VAL A 162 -9.67 0.45 -13.03
C VAL A 162 -10.74 -0.61 -13.33
N HIS A 163 -10.91 -1.58 -12.43
CA HIS A 163 -11.86 -2.69 -12.61
C HIS A 163 -13.31 -2.20 -12.64
N THR A 164 -13.68 -1.30 -11.73
CA THR A 164 -15.06 -0.78 -11.65
C THR A 164 -15.40 0.10 -12.85
N LEU A 165 -14.48 0.94 -13.32
CA LEU A 165 -14.66 1.73 -14.54
C LEU A 165 -14.84 0.83 -15.75
N ARG A 166 -13.96 -0.16 -15.94
CA ARG A 166 -14.10 -1.15 -17.02
C ARG A 166 -15.50 -1.75 -17.00
N LYS A 167 -15.90 -2.35 -15.87
CA LYS A 167 -17.17 -3.07 -15.76
C LYS A 167 -18.35 -2.18 -16.10
N ARG A 168 -18.39 -0.95 -15.56
CA ARG A 168 -19.47 0.00 -15.84
C ARG A 168 -19.50 0.46 -17.29
N ILE A 169 -18.34 0.70 -17.91
CA ILE A 169 -18.25 1.08 -19.32
C ILE A 169 -18.78 -0.04 -20.21
N GLU A 170 -18.37 -1.29 -19.98
CA GLU A 170 -18.84 -2.45 -20.76
C GLU A 170 -20.35 -2.69 -20.57
N GLU A 171 -20.87 -2.48 -19.36
CA GLU A 171 -22.29 -2.60 -19.04
C GLU A 171 -23.12 -1.37 -19.49
N GLY A 172 -22.52 -0.35 -20.11
CA GLY A 172 -23.20 0.89 -20.51
C GLY A 172 -23.72 1.73 -19.33
N ARG A 173 -23.22 1.50 -18.12
CA ARG A 173 -23.63 2.21 -16.90
C ARG A 173 -22.84 3.50 -16.71
N GLY A 174 -23.46 4.48 -16.03
CA GLY A 174 -22.79 5.72 -15.65
C GLY A 174 -21.57 5.48 -14.75
N ILE A 175 -20.48 6.18 -15.02
CA ILE A 175 -19.20 6.07 -14.27
C ILE A 175 -19.18 6.86 -12.95
N GLY A 176 -20.15 7.75 -12.73
CA GLY A 176 -20.34 8.47 -11.46
C GLY A 176 -19.07 9.21 -11.00
N LEU A 177 -18.80 9.18 -9.69
CA LEU A 177 -17.65 9.82 -9.05
C LEU A 177 -16.36 9.00 -9.12
N ILE A 178 -16.34 7.85 -9.79
CA ILE A 178 -15.18 6.95 -9.81
C ILE A 178 -13.92 7.65 -10.35
N PRO A 179 -13.98 8.47 -11.43
CA PRO A 179 -12.81 9.22 -11.88
C PRO A 179 -12.27 10.19 -10.83
N LEU A 180 -13.15 10.87 -10.07
CA LEU A 180 -12.75 11.78 -9.00
C LEU A 180 -12.05 11.03 -7.87
N VAL A 181 -12.57 9.86 -7.48
CA VAL A 181 -11.90 8.98 -6.50
C VAL A 181 -10.53 8.54 -7.03
N GLY A 182 -10.43 8.17 -8.31
CA GLY A 182 -9.15 7.83 -8.92
C GLY A 182 -8.13 8.97 -8.90
N ILE A 183 -8.56 10.21 -9.18
CA ILE A 183 -7.71 11.41 -9.07
C ILE A 183 -7.24 11.57 -7.63
N LEU A 184 -8.15 11.52 -6.66
CA LEU A 184 -7.83 11.68 -5.24
C LEU A 184 -6.80 10.64 -4.79
N LEU A 185 -7.03 9.36 -5.07
CA LEU A 185 -6.09 8.29 -4.69
C LEU A 185 -4.71 8.50 -5.33
N ALA A 186 -4.66 8.94 -6.59
CA ALA A 186 -3.39 9.13 -7.31
C ALA A 186 -2.62 10.36 -6.79
N VAL A 187 -3.32 11.43 -6.42
CA VAL A 187 -2.70 12.58 -5.76
C VAL A 187 -2.17 12.16 -4.38
N LEU A 188 -2.98 11.50 -3.56
CA LEU A 188 -2.58 11.06 -2.23
C LEU A 188 -1.38 10.09 -2.27
N GLN A 189 -1.35 9.17 -3.24
CA GLN A 189 -0.22 8.28 -3.48
C GLN A 189 1.09 9.07 -3.68
N VAL A 190 1.09 10.11 -4.52
CA VAL A 190 2.29 10.92 -4.75
C VAL A 190 2.65 11.71 -3.50
N LEU A 191 1.67 12.34 -2.86
CA LEU A 191 1.91 13.19 -1.69
C LEU A 191 2.36 12.39 -0.46
N SER A 192 2.04 11.09 -0.37
CA SER A 192 2.45 10.20 0.73
C SER A 192 3.96 9.94 0.83
N GLY A 193 4.74 10.44 -0.12
CA GLY A 193 6.17 10.71 0.10
C GLY A 193 7.15 9.61 -0.33
N HIS A 194 6.68 8.43 -0.75
CA HIS A 194 7.56 7.35 -1.18
C HIS A 194 7.59 7.19 -2.71
N ALA A 195 8.60 7.77 -3.37
CA ALA A 195 8.76 7.73 -4.83
C ALA A 195 8.79 6.29 -5.39
N GLN A 196 9.53 5.40 -4.75
CA GLN A 196 9.66 4.00 -5.21
C GLN A 196 8.34 3.22 -5.13
N MET A 197 7.57 3.35 -4.04
CA MET A 197 6.25 2.71 -3.94
C MET A 197 5.25 3.32 -4.92
N THR A 198 5.33 4.63 -5.16
CA THR A 198 4.53 5.30 -6.19
C THR A 198 4.83 4.70 -7.58
N PHE A 199 6.10 4.49 -7.90
CA PHE A 199 6.51 3.82 -9.13
C PHE A 199 6.02 2.37 -9.21
N TYR A 200 6.20 1.57 -8.16
CA TYR A 200 5.73 0.19 -8.13
C TYR A 200 4.21 0.09 -8.29
N ASN A 201 3.46 0.94 -7.59
CA ASN A 201 2.01 0.97 -7.72
C ASN A 201 1.59 1.38 -9.13
N ALA A 202 2.20 2.41 -9.72
CA ALA A 202 1.94 2.81 -11.10
C ALA A 202 2.24 1.68 -12.10
N PHE A 203 3.35 0.96 -11.91
CA PHE A 203 3.72 -0.18 -12.74
C PHE A 203 2.67 -1.30 -12.68
N PHE A 204 2.32 -1.77 -11.48
CA PHE A 204 1.34 -2.85 -11.33
C PHE A 204 -0.07 -2.43 -11.75
N VAL A 205 -0.46 -1.17 -11.53
CA VAL A 205 -1.71 -0.60 -12.06
C VAL A 205 -1.70 -0.56 -13.57
N GLY A 206 -0.57 -0.21 -14.19
CA GLY A 206 -0.38 -0.25 -15.64
C GLY A 206 -0.54 -1.67 -16.20
N VAL A 207 0.10 -2.67 -15.58
CA VAL A 207 -0.06 -4.09 -15.96
C VAL A 207 -1.51 -4.52 -15.82
N PHE A 208 -2.14 -4.25 -14.66
CA PHE A 208 -3.54 -4.60 -14.41
C PHE A 208 -4.49 -3.92 -15.41
N PHE A 209 -4.24 -2.66 -15.75
CA PHE A 209 -4.97 -1.92 -16.77
C PHE A 209 -4.85 -2.56 -18.15
N VAL A 210 -3.65 -2.93 -18.58
CA VAL A 210 -3.43 -3.61 -19.88
C VAL A 210 -4.18 -4.94 -19.92
N LEU A 211 -4.10 -5.76 -18.86
CA LEU A 211 -4.86 -7.01 -18.75
C LEU A 211 -6.37 -6.79 -18.87
N ASN A 212 -6.88 -5.74 -18.23
CA ASN A 212 -8.28 -5.34 -18.34
C ASN A 212 -8.65 -4.93 -19.76
N LEU A 213 -7.82 -4.14 -20.45
CA LEU A 213 -8.05 -3.73 -21.84
C LEU A 213 -8.12 -4.92 -22.80
N ILE A 214 -7.24 -5.90 -22.63
CA ILE A 214 -7.20 -7.11 -23.48
C ILE A 214 -8.51 -7.88 -23.36
N GLN A 215 -9.07 -7.96 -22.14
CA GLN A 215 -10.31 -8.68 -21.86
C GLN A 215 -11.58 -7.88 -22.23
N MET A 216 -11.46 -6.58 -22.54
CA MET A 216 -12.62 -5.74 -22.84
C MET A 216 -13.20 -6.02 -24.23
N LYS A 217 -14.52 -6.11 -24.32
CA LYS A 217 -15.27 -6.28 -25.58
C LYS A 217 -15.60 -4.96 -26.27
N SER A 218 -15.76 -3.88 -25.51
CA SER A 218 -16.13 -2.55 -26.03
C SER A 218 -15.63 -1.44 -25.10
N GLY A 219 -15.62 -0.18 -25.57
CA GLY A 219 -15.33 0.98 -24.71
C GLY A 219 -13.85 1.19 -24.32
N ARG A 220 -12.90 0.51 -24.97
CA ARG A 220 -11.46 0.60 -24.67
C ARG A 220 -10.92 2.03 -24.71
N LEU A 221 -11.21 2.77 -25.79
CA LEU A 221 -10.76 4.18 -25.94
C LEU A 221 -11.33 5.09 -24.84
N ARG A 222 -12.56 4.82 -24.38
CA ARG A 222 -13.17 5.56 -23.28
C ARG A 222 -12.44 5.30 -21.96
N LEU A 223 -12.11 4.03 -21.67
CA LEU A 223 -11.35 3.69 -20.47
C LEU A 223 -9.94 4.31 -20.51
N ILE A 224 -9.24 4.22 -21.65
CA ILE A 224 -7.94 4.88 -21.87
C ILE A 224 -8.06 6.37 -21.59
N GLY A 225 -9.00 7.07 -22.24
CA GLY A 225 -9.19 8.51 -22.05
C GLY A 225 -9.46 8.91 -20.60
N ILE A 226 -10.30 8.14 -19.89
CA ILE A 226 -10.59 8.41 -18.47
C ILE A 226 -9.34 8.21 -17.61
N LEU A 227 -8.64 7.08 -17.73
CA LEU A 227 -7.47 6.80 -16.90
C LEU A 227 -6.29 7.72 -17.22
N SER A 228 -6.09 8.09 -18.49
CA SER A 228 -5.14 9.14 -18.89
C SER A 228 -5.52 10.49 -18.28
N GLY A 229 -6.81 10.85 -18.28
CA GLY A 229 -7.30 12.05 -17.62
C GLY A 229 -7.07 12.05 -16.10
N ILE A 230 -7.29 10.91 -15.45
CA ILE A 230 -6.99 10.73 -14.01
C ILE A 230 -5.50 10.96 -13.74
N ALA A 231 -4.63 10.30 -14.51
CA ALA A 231 -3.17 10.41 -14.35
C ALA A 231 -2.68 11.84 -14.58
N LEU A 232 -3.18 12.52 -15.62
CA LEU A 232 -2.82 13.90 -15.93
C LEU A 232 -3.28 14.86 -14.83
N CYS A 233 -4.55 14.78 -14.41
CA CYS A 233 -5.07 15.61 -13.33
C CYS A 233 -4.32 15.39 -12.03
N ALA A 234 -4.00 14.14 -11.70
CA ALA A 234 -3.22 13.83 -10.50
C ALA A 234 -1.80 14.41 -10.55
N ALA A 235 -1.12 14.30 -11.70
CA ALA A 235 0.20 14.89 -11.89
C ALA A 235 0.19 16.42 -11.77
N LEU A 236 -0.84 17.09 -12.30
CA LEU A 236 -1.01 18.54 -12.18
C LEU A 236 -1.30 18.95 -10.74
N LEU A 237 -2.18 18.23 -10.04
CA LEU A 237 -2.53 18.53 -8.65
C LEU A 237 -1.38 18.22 -7.67
N ALA A 238 -0.55 17.23 -7.97
CA ALA A 238 0.65 16.90 -7.18
C ALA A 238 1.90 17.67 -7.64
N ALA A 239 1.80 18.55 -8.65
CA ALA A 239 2.92 19.33 -9.16
C ALA A 239 3.68 20.15 -8.10
N PRO A 240 3.01 20.73 -7.07
CA PRO A 240 3.73 21.42 -5.98
C PRO A 240 4.71 20.54 -5.21
N GLN A 241 4.51 19.22 -5.20
CA GLN A 241 5.47 18.26 -4.65
C GLN A 241 6.45 17.76 -5.73
N ILE A 242 5.94 17.40 -6.91
CA ILE A 242 6.74 16.77 -7.97
C ILE A 242 7.83 17.72 -8.48
N LEU A 243 7.51 18.98 -8.76
CA LEU A 243 8.44 19.91 -9.40
C LEU A 243 9.66 20.22 -8.52
N PRO A 244 9.52 20.59 -7.23
CA PRO A 244 10.68 20.80 -6.36
C PRO A 244 11.51 19.53 -6.17
N THR A 245 10.86 18.36 -6.07
CA THR A 245 11.57 17.07 -5.97
C THR A 245 12.38 16.76 -7.24
N LEU A 246 11.85 17.05 -8.42
CA LEU A 246 12.58 16.88 -9.69
C LEU A 246 13.74 17.86 -9.85
N GLU A 247 13.61 19.08 -9.33
CA GLU A 247 14.71 20.03 -9.26
C GLU A 247 15.79 19.54 -8.30
N TYR A 248 15.41 19.16 -7.08
CA TYR A 248 16.32 18.70 -6.04
C TYR A 248 17.06 17.41 -6.43
N SER A 249 16.40 16.48 -7.13
CA SER A 249 17.02 15.23 -7.55
C SER A 249 18.20 15.42 -8.51
N ARG A 250 18.24 16.52 -9.26
CA ARG A 250 19.38 16.88 -10.14
C ARG A 250 20.63 17.26 -9.36
N HIS A 251 20.46 17.66 -8.10
CA HIS A 251 21.56 18.01 -7.19
C HIS A 251 21.93 16.87 -6.24
N ALA A 252 21.22 15.73 -6.30
CA ALA A 252 21.51 14.59 -5.46
C ALA A 252 22.85 13.94 -5.85
N SER A 253 23.58 13.42 -4.87
CA SER A 253 24.83 12.68 -5.07
C SER A 253 24.67 11.35 -5.81
N ARG A 254 23.42 10.88 -6.00
CA ARG A 254 23.05 9.63 -6.67
C ARG A 254 22.29 9.86 -7.97
N THR A 255 22.85 10.67 -8.87
CA THR A 255 22.27 10.96 -10.20
C THR A 255 22.62 9.94 -11.29
N GLY A 256 23.58 9.04 -11.03
CA GLY A 256 24.04 8.01 -11.97
C GLY A 256 23.32 6.67 -11.84
N THR A 257 23.49 5.81 -12.85
CA THR A 257 23.04 4.41 -12.80
C THR A 257 23.82 3.62 -11.75
N LEU A 258 23.11 2.88 -10.91
CA LEU A 258 23.73 1.94 -9.98
C LEU A 258 24.36 0.76 -10.76
N PRO A 259 25.61 0.37 -10.48
CA PRO A 259 26.18 -0.85 -11.01
C PRO A 259 25.33 -2.08 -10.63
N TYR A 260 25.41 -3.14 -11.43
CA TYR A 260 24.56 -4.34 -11.27
C TYR A 260 24.60 -4.91 -9.86
N LEU A 261 25.79 -5.10 -9.27
CA LEU A 261 25.94 -5.72 -7.95
C LEU A 261 25.18 -4.96 -6.85
N PRO A 262 25.43 -3.65 -6.60
CA PRO A 262 24.61 -2.85 -5.69
C PRO A 262 23.11 -2.84 -6.02
N ALA A 263 22.75 -2.83 -7.31
CA ALA A 263 21.35 -2.84 -7.74
C ALA A 263 20.62 -4.16 -7.40
N THR A 264 21.36 -5.27 -7.31
CA THR A 264 20.81 -6.60 -7.00
C THR A 264 21.02 -7.06 -5.56
N GLU A 265 21.69 -6.26 -4.72
CA GLU A 265 22.13 -6.66 -3.38
C GLU A 265 20.98 -7.07 -2.43
N PHE A 266 19.77 -6.55 -2.67
CA PHE A 266 18.56 -6.78 -1.88
C PHE A 266 17.47 -7.52 -2.68
N SER A 267 17.87 -8.31 -3.67
CA SER A 267 16.92 -9.02 -4.54
C SER A 267 16.18 -10.11 -3.78
N PHE A 268 14.88 -10.24 -4.07
CA PHE A 268 14.04 -11.26 -3.45
C PHE A 268 14.48 -12.67 -3.90
N GLY A 269 15.03 -13.44 -2.95
CA GLY A 269 15.43 -14.83 -3.15
C GLY A 269 14.23 -15.78 -3.25
N TRP A 270 14.39 -16.90 -3.95
CA TRP A 270 13.33 -17.90 -4.13
C TRP A 270 12.96 -18.60 -2.82
N GLU A 271 13.87 -18.65 -1.85
CA GLU A 271 13.68 -19.19 -0.51
C GLU A 271 12.60 -18.44 0.29
N PHE A 272 12.35 -17.17 -0.03
CA PHE A 272 11.30 -16.37 0.60
C PHE A 272 9.89 -16.73 0.09
N LEU A 273 9.75 -17.49 -1.00
CA LEU A 273 8.45 -17.91 -1.48
C LEU A 273 7.69 -18.78 -0.46
N ALA A 274 8.40 -19.57 0.34
CA ALA A 274 7.79 -20.34 1.42
C ALA A 274 7.15 -19.44 2.50
N SER A 275 7.68 -18.22 2.69
CA SER A 275 7.17 -17.26 3.66
C SER A 275 5.79 -16.67 3.31
N PHE A 276 5.29 -16.89 2.09
CA PHE A 276 3.90 -16.57 1.75
C PHE A 276 2.90 -17.33 2.64
N LEU A 277 3.23 -18.59 2.98
CA LEU A 277 2.35 -19.51 3.70
C LEU A 277 2.80 -19.74 5.14
N LEU A 278 4.12 -19.82 5.35
CA LEU A 278 4.73 -20.15 6.63
C LEU A 278 5.38 -18.89 7.21
N PRO A 279 4.75 -18.22 8.20
CA PRO A 279 5.39 -17.10 8.87
C PRO A 279 6.69 -17.59 9.54
N GLU A 280 7.72 -16.74 9.54
CA GLU A 280 9.03 -17.05 10.13
C GLU A 280 9.70 -18.34 9.56
N TYR A 281 9.41 -18.75 8.30
CA TYR A 281 10.06 -19.92 7.67
C TYR A 281 11.59 -19.88 7.73
N LEU A 282 12.17 -18.71 7.47
CA LEU A 282 13.60 -18.47 7.54
C LEU A 282 14.11 -18.21 8.96
N GLY A 283 13.26 -18.40 9.97
CA GLY A 283 13.49 -18.03 11.35
C GLY A 283 13.20 -16.56 11.62
N THR A 284 13.43 -16.17 12.88
CA THR A 284 13.43 -14.78 13.32
C THR A 284 14.84 -14.43 13.73
N ARG A 285 15.27 -13.21 13.41
CA ARG A 285 16.46 -12.68 14.07
C ARG A 285 16.12 -12.44 15.53
N ALA A 286 17.10 -12.60 16.41
CA ALA A 286 16.98 -12.07 17.76
C ALA A 286 16.61 -10.60 17.58
N ASP A 287 15.44 -10.20 18.07
CA ASP A 287 15.05 -8.80 18.01
C ASP A 287 16.18 -8.00 18.67
N LEU A 288 16.72 -7.00 17.97
CA LEU A 288 17.54 -5.94 18.60
C LEU A 288 16.79 -5.26 19.78
N TYR A 289 15.49 -5.56 19.94
CA TYR A 289 14.54 -4.89 20.82
C TYR A 289 13.80 -5.83 21.79
N THR A 290 13.92 -7.16 21.65
CA THR A 290 13.33 -8.16 22.56
C THR A 290 14.36 -9.25 22.86
N PRO A 291 15.17 -9.12 23.92
CA PRO A 291 16.31 -10.02 24.19
C PRO A 291 15.94 -11.46 24.55
N LEU A 292 14.65 -11.84 24.46
CA LEU A 292 14.11 -13.13 24.86
C LEU A 292 14.05 -14.16 23.72
N ARG A 293 14.26 -13.77 22.46
CA ARG A 293 14.29 -14.70 21.32
C ARG A 293 15.73 -14.90 20.84
N ALA A 294 16.19 -16.14 20.79
CA ALA A 294 17.45 -16.49 20.15
C ALA A 294 17.38 -16.19 18.65
N ASP A 295 18.51 -15.83 18.04
CA ASP A 295 18.62 -15.68 16.60
C ASP A 295 18.47 -17.07 15.96
N THR A 296 17.34 -17.25 15.28
CA THR A 296 17.01 -18.48 14.55
C THR A 296 17.04 -18.24 13.04
N TYR A 297 17.44 -17.04 12.61
CA TYR A 297 17.42 -16.68 11.21
C TYR A 297 18.54 -17.36 10.43
N TRP A 298 18.17 -18.16 9.43
CA TRP A 298 19.11 -18.96 8.63
C TRP A 298 19.17 -18.54 7.16
N GLY A 299 18.48 -17.46 6.78
CA GLY A 299 18.55 -16.85 5.44
C GLY A 299 19.71 -15.87 5.26
N ASP A 300 19.84 -15.30 4.06
CA ASP A 300 20.81 -14.21 3.82
C ASP A 300 20.36 -12.94 4.56
N TRP A 301 21.29 -12.33 5.29
CA TRP A 301 21.05 -11.15 6.12
C TRP A 301 20.63 -9.93 5.32
N LYS A 302 21.00 -9.89 4.04
CA LYS A 302 20.67 -8.78 3.15
C LYS A 302 19.17 -8.73 2.85
N ASN A 303 18.42 -9.79 3.11
CA ASN A 303 17.03 -9.87 2.67
C ASN A 303 16.04 -9.50 3.79
N TRP A 304 15.74 -8.21 3.88
CA TRP A 304 14.59 -7.68 4.64
C TRP A 304 13.30 -7.91 3.85
N SER A 305 12.76 -9.12 3.91
CA SER A 305 11.57 -9.48 3.14
C SER A 305 10.64 -10.41 3.91
N ALA A 306 9.40 -9.96 4.08
CA ALA A 306 8.29 -10.79 4.56
C ALA A 306 7.13 -10.64 3.59
N VAL A 307 6.73 -11.75 2.95
CA VAL A 307 5.64 -11.78 1.98
C VAL A 307 4.44 -12.59 2.49
N TYR A 308 4.38 -12.83 3.80
CA TYR A 308 3.28 -13.55 4.42
C TYR A 308 1.94 -12.86 4.16
N ILE A 309 0.99 -13.57 3.55
CA ILE A 309 -0.33 -13.03 3.18
C ILE A 309 -1.42 -13.34 4.21
N GLY A 310 -1.08 -14.05 5.28
CA GLY A 310 -2.03 -14.56 6.27
C GLY A 310 -2.51 -15.98 5.97
N LEU A 311 -2.71 -16.77 7.03
CA LEU A 311 -3.13 -18.17 6.93
C LEU A 311 -4.51 -18.32 6.30
N LEU A 312 -5.47 -17.44 6.64
CA LEU A 312 -6.84 -17.54 6.13
C LEU A 312 -6.93 -17.23 4.63
N PRO A 313 -6.33 -16.16 4.09
CA PRO A 313 -6.22 -15.97 2.64
C PRO A 313 -5.51 -17.14 1.94
N ALA A 314 -4.42 -17.65 2.53
CA ALA A 314 -3.68 -18.78 1.99
C ALA A 314 -4.52 -20.06 1.90
N LEU A 315 -5.22 -20.43 2.98
CA LEU A 315 -6.12 -21.59 3.00
C LEU A 315 -7.30 -21.39 2.02
N GLY A 316 -7.83 -20.18 1.91
CA GLY A 316 -8.84 -19.84 0.91
C GLY A 316 -8.34 -20.10 -0.51
N PHE A 317 -7.12 -19.65 -0.84
CA PHE A 317 -6.50 -19.91 -2.13
C PHE A 317 -6.28 -21.40 -2.40
N LEU A 318 -5.78 -22.17 -1.43
CA LEU A 318 -5.59 -23.62 -1.57
C LEU A 318 -6.92 -24.36 -1.74
N SER A 319 -7.97 -23.93 -1.03
CA SER A 319 -9.30 -24.54 -1.15
C SER A 319 -9.88 -24.45 -2.56
N PHE A 320 -9.53 -23.41 -3.32
CA PHE A 320 -9.94 -23.29 -4.73
C PHE A 320 -9.44 -24.48 -5.56
N PHE A 321 -8.17 -24.88 -5.41
CA PHE A 321 -7.63 -26.00 -6.18
C PHE A 321 -8.13 -27.37 -5.71
N ILE A 322 -8.56 -27.49 -4.45
CA ILE A 322 -9.08 -28.73 -3.89
C ILE A 322 -10.54 -28.95 -4.29
N PHE A 323 -11.36 -27.88 -4.28
CA PHE A 323 -12.80 -27.97 -4.47
C PHE A 323 -13.31 -27.48 -5.83
N HIS A 324 -12.50 -26.76 -6.61
CA HIS A 324 -12.76 -26.41 -8.01
C HIS A 324 -11.83 -27.19 -8.95
N SER A 325 -12.04 -28.51 -9.03
CA SER A 325 -11.55 -29.28 -10.17
C SER A 325 -12.32 -28.85 -11.43
N PRO A 326 -11.66 -28.59 -12.57
CA PRO A 326 -12.38 -28.29 -13.81
C PRO A 326 -13.28 -29.48 -14.16
N SER A 327 -14.59 -29.24 -14.23
CA SER A 327 -15.52 -30.20 -14.80
C SER A 327 -15.04 -30.52 -16.23
N PRO A 328 -14.79 -31.79 -16.59
CA PRO A 328 -14.45 -32.12 -17.97
C PRO A 328 -15.63 -31.71 -18.85
N GLN A 329 -15.43 -30.66 -19.65
CA GLN A 329 -16.40 -30.24 -20.64
C GLN A 329 -16.58 -31.39 -21.64
N GLY A 330 -17.84 -31.71 -21.93
CA GLY A 330 -18.26 -32.87 -22.70
C GLY A 330 -17.57 -32.96 -24.07
N GLY A 331 -16.97 -34.12 -24.31
CA GLY A 331 -16.73 -34.58 -25.67
C GLY A 331 -18.05 -35.02 -26.28
N GLU A 332 -18.67 -34.15 -27.09
CA GLU A 332 -19.57 -34.60 -28.15
C GLU A 332 -18.73 -35.29 -29.23
N GLY A 333 -19.16 -36.47 -29.71
CA GLY A 333 -18.49 -37.12 -30.83
C GLY A 333 -18.95 -38.54 -31.12
N ALA A 334 -20.16 -38.67 -31.67
CA ALA A 334 -20.53 -39.62 -32.72
C ALA A 334 -19.94 -41.06 -32.67
N ARG A 335 -20.79 -42.04 -32.36
CA ARG A 335 -20.85 -43.29 -33.15
C ARG A 335 -22.29 -43.58 -33.51
N GLY A 336 -22.60 -43.29 -34.78
CA GLY A 336 -23.83 -43.72 -35.43
C GLY A 336 -23.78 -45.19 -35.83
N ARG A 337 -24.99 -45.73 -36.05
CA ARG A 337 -25.39 -46.78 -36.99
C ARG A 337 -24.46 -48.00 -37.11
N GLY A 338 -24.94 -49.12 -36.56
CA GLY A 338 -24.75 -50.48 -37.04
C GLY A 338 -26.07 -51.19 -36.92
#